data_AF-A0A2V5RYZ3-F1
#
_entry.id   AF-A0A2V5RYZ3-F1
#
_cell.length_a   1.000
_cell.length_b   1.000
_cell.length_c   1.000
_cell.angle_alpha   90.00
_cell.angle_beta   90.00
_cell.angle_gamma   90.00
#
_symmetry.space_group_name_H-M   'P 1'
#
loop_
_entity.id
_entity.type
_entity.pdbx_description
1 polymer ?
#
loop_
_entity_poly.entity_id
_entity_poly.type
_entity_poly.pdbx_seq_one_letter_code
_entity_poly.pdbx_strand_id
1 'polypeptide(L)'
;YDTLLDRVGHIDEELNALKGLGILVDRDDEGYLLQIFTKPVEDRPTLFFEIIQRKGAKSFGKGNFKALFEAIEREQEARGNL
;
A
#
# COMPACT_ATOMS: atom_id res chain seq x y z
N TYR A 1 -1.67 -6.83 9.32
CA TYR A 1 -0.72 -7.90 8.96
C TYR A 1 -1.15 -9.24 9.53
N ASP A 2 -1.70 -9.28 10.75
CA ASP A 2 -2.02 -10.54 11.43
C ASP A 2 -3.08 -11.39 10.70
N THR A 3 -3.97 -10.78 9.91
CA THR A 3 -4.97 -11.44 9.05
C THR A 3 -4.62 -11.40 7.55
N LEU A 4 -3.37 -11.07 7.21
CA LEU A 4 -2.98 -10.82 5.82
C LEU A 4 -3.04 -12.10 4.98
N LEU A 5 -2.43 -13.18 5.45
CA LEU A 5 -2.41 -14.47 4.73
C LEU A 5 -3.81 -15.07 4.55
N ASP A 6 -4.73 -14.84 5.49
CA ASP A 6 -6.12 -15.29 5.34
C ASP A 6 -6.81 -14.62 4.14
N ARG A 7 -6.36 -13.41 3.80
CA ARG A 7 -6.96 -12.58 2.76
C ARG A 7 -6.27 -12.73 1.40
N VAL A 8 -4.94 -12.85 1.40
CA VAL A 8 -4.13 -12.91 0.16
C VAL A 8 -3.52 -14.28 -0.10
N GLY A 9 -3.73 -15.27 0.76
CA GLY A 9 -3.12 -16.58 0.66
C GLY A 9 -1.60 -16.56 0.80
N HIS A 10 -0.94 -17.59 0.27
CA HIS A 10 0.52 -17.74 0.34
C HIS A 10 1.27 -16.71 -0.51
N ILE A 11 2.32 -16.12 0.03
CA ILE A 11 3.27 -15.22 -0.65
C ILE A 11 4.70 -15.66 -0.36
N ASP A 12 5.63 -15.31 -1.24
CA ASP A 12 7.04 -15.70 -1.13
C ASP A 12 7.80 -14.87 -0.08
N GLU A 13 7.32 -13.65 0.20
CA GLU A 13 7.99 -12.68 1.06
C GLU A 13 7.73 -12.91 2.56
N GLU A 14 8.73 -12.60 3.39
CA GLU A 14 8.65 -12.76 4.84
C GLU A 14 7.76 -11.68 5.47
N LEU A 15 6.76 -12.11 6.26
CA LEU A 15 5.74 -11.20 6.78
C LEU A 15 6.28 -10.13 7.73
N ASN A 16 7.29 -10.44 8.55
CA ASN A 16 7.84 -9.46 9.47
C ASN A 16 8.61 -8.37 8.74
N ALA A 17 9.32 -8.70 7.66
CA ALA A 17 9.98 -7.74 6.80
C ALA A 17 8.96 -6.81 6.12
N LEU A 18 7.88 -7.36 5.56
CA LEU A 18 6.80 -6.56 4.96
C LEU A 18 6.17 -5.61 6.00
N LYS A 19 5.89 -6.12 7.20
CA LYS A 19 5.34 -5.34 8.32
C LYS A 19 6.29 -4.23 8.77
N GLY A 20 7.59 -4.53 8.87
CA GLY A 20 8.62 -3.57 9.27
C GLY A 20 8.81 -2.44 8.26
N LEU A 21 8.63 -2.73 6.98
CA LEU A 21 8.71 -1.74 5.90
C LEU A 21 7.38 -1.03 5.61
N GLY A 22 6.26 -1.52 6.15
CA GLY A 22 4.94 -0.98 5.86
C GLY A 22 4.43 -1.30 4.45
N ILE A 23 4.89 -2.41 3.87
CA ILE A 23 4.51 -2.84 2.51
C ILE A 23 3.12 -3.48 2.53
N LEU A 24 2.24 -2.95 1.69
CA LEU A 24 0.88 -3.44 1.51
C LEU A 24 0.85 -4.59 0.51
N VAL A 25 -0.07 -5.54 0.71
CA VAL A 25 -0.22 -6.71 -0.15
C VAL A 25 -1.67 -6.85 -0.59
N ASP A 26 -1.87 -7.03 -1.89
CA ASP A 26 -3.17 -7.34 -2.50
C ASP A 26 -3.06 -8.52 -3.47
N ARG A 27 -4.17 -9.19 -3.77
CA ARG A 27 -4.23 -10.36 -4.66
C ARG A 27 -5.42 -10.26 -5.61
N ASP A 28 -5.19 -10.67 -6.87
CA ASP A 28 -6.23 -10.94 -7.85
C ASP A 28 -6.17 -12.41 -8.32
N ASP A 29 -6.98 -12.74 -9.32
CA ASP A 29 -7.10 -14.10 -9.85
C ASP A 29 -5.81 -14.60 -10.53
N GLU A 30 -4.90 -13.70 -10.93
CA GLU A 30 -3.67 -14.03 -11.65
C GLU A 30 -2.43 -14.03 -10.75
N GLY A 31 -2.49 -13.41 -9.58
CA GLY A 31 -1.39 -13.41 -8.62
C GLY A 31 -1.51 -12.34 -7.55
N TYR A 32 -0.40 -11.95 -6.95
CA TYR A 32 -0.39 -10.90 -5.92
C TYR A 32 0.57 -9.77 -6.26
N LEU A 33 0.39 -8.66 -5.56
CA LEU A 33 1.21 -7.47 -5.69
C LEU A 33 1.57 -6.89 -4.33
N LEU A 34 2.76 -6.31 -4.27
CA LEU A 34 3.33 -5.60 -3.13
C LEU A 34 3.38 -4.11 -3.49
N GLN A 35 2.90 -3.24 -2.61
CA GLN A 35 2.86 -1.80 -2.83
C GLN A 35 3.38 -1.05 -1.60
N ILE A 36 4.09 0.04 -1.85
CA ILE A 36 4.39 1.06 -0.84
C ILE A 36 4.34 2.43 -1.49
N PHE A 37 3.86 3.42 -0.73
CA PHE A 37 3.74 4.80 -1.18
C PHE A 37 4.68 5.67 -0.37
N THR A 38 5.33 6.62 -1.03
CA THR A 38 6.11 7.64 -0.33
C THR A 38 5.18 8.67 0.30
N LYS A 39 5.70 9.41 1.27
CA LYS A 39 5.10 10.72 1.60
C LYS A 39 5.16 11.64 0.38
N PRO A 40 4.37 12.73 0.36
CA PRO A 40 4.53 13.75 -0.66
C PRO A 40 5.98 14.23 -0.73
N VAL A 41 6.51 14.38 -1.94
CA VAL A 41 7.91 14.78 -2.17
C VAL A 41 8.10 16.30 -2.23
N GLU A 42 6.97 17.02 -2.29
CA GLU A 42 6.89 18.47 -2.26
C GLU A 42 6.19 18.92 -0.96
N ASP A 43 6.38 20.18 -0.57
CA ASP A 43 5.69 20.76 0.59
C ASP A 43 4.16 20.74 0.42
N ARG A 44 3.70 20.90 -0.83
CA ARG A 44 2.31 20.73 -1.21
C ARG A 44 2.02 19.24 -1.48
N PRO A 45 0.91 18.69 -0.98
CA PRO A 45 0.57 17.27 -1.05
C PRO A 45 0.03 16.85 -2.42
N THR A 46 0.79 17.12 -3.48
CA THR A 46 0.34 16.93 -4.87
C THR A 46 1.04 15.81 -5.59
N LEU A 47 2.30 15.51 -5.22
CA LEU A 47 3.12 14.49 -5.88
C LEU A 47 3.68 13.52 -4.83
N PHE A 48 3.48 12.23 -5.08
CA PHE A 48 4.07 11.12 -4.32
C PHE A 48 4.47 10.02 -5.32
N PHE A 49 5.29 9.09 -4.87
CA PHE A 49 5.68 7.92 -5.65
C PHE A 49 5.04 6.65 -5.09
N GLU A 50 4.73 5.74 -6.00
CA GLU A 50 4.37 4.37 -5.70
C GLU A 50 5.51 3.47 -6.15
N ILE A 51 5.92 2.54 -5.28
CA ILE A 51 6.76 1.41 -5.66
C ILE A 51 5.88 0.17 -5.63
N ILE A 52 5.80 -0.51 -6.77
CA ILE A 52 4.98 -1.71 -6.96
C ILE A 52 5.80 -2.87 -7.50
N GLN A 53 5.67 -4.03 -6.85
CA GLN A 53 6.19 -5.30 -7.34
C GLN A 53 5.02 -6.23 -7.64
N ARG A 54 4.96 -6.77 -8.87
CA ARG A 54 3.91 -7.68 -9.33
C ARG A 54 4.43 -9.10 -9.43
N LYS A 55 3.68 -10.03 -8.85
CA LYS A 55 3.93 -11.48 -8.92
C LYS A 55 2.71 -12.11 -9.58
N GLY A 56 2.56 -11.83 -10.88
CA GLY A 56 1.43 -12.28 -11.72
C GLY A 56 0.25 -11.29 -11.77
N ALA A 57 -0.03 -10.59 -10.67
CA ALA A 57 -1.19 -9.71 -10.59
C ALA A 57 -1.21 -8.61 -11.67
N LYS A 58 -2.37 -8.41 -12.30
CA LYS A 58 -2.61 -7.38 -13.33
C LYS A 58 -3.52 -6.26 -12.85
N SER A 59 -4.19 -6.45 -11.73
CA SER A 59 -5.05 -5.45 -11.10
C SER A 59 -4.26 -4.30 -10.48
N PHE A 60 -4.95 -3.27 -10.02
CA PHE A 60 -4.35 -2.05 -9.46
C PHE A 60 -4.19 -2.07 -7.94
N GLY A 61 -4.67 -3.11 -7.25
CA GLY A 61 -4.66 -3.17 -5.79
C GLY A 61 -5.62 -2.15 -5.14
N LYS A 62 -6.91 -2.20 -5.48
CA LYS A 62 -7.92 -1.19 -5.09
C LYS A 62 -7.99 -0.97 -3.56
N GLY A 63 -7.76 -2.03 -2.77
CA GLY A 63 -7.78 -1.94 -1.32
C GLY A 63 -6.66 -1.05 -0.77
N ASN A 64 -5.47 -1.16 -1.36
CA ASN A 64 -4.29 -0.40 -0.94
C ASN A 64 -4.45 1.09 -1.26
N PHE A 65 -5.09 1.41 -2.37
CA PHE A 65 -5.34 2.79 -2.78
C PHE A 65 -6.28 3.54 -1.83
N LYS A 66 -7.35 2.88 -1.32
CA LYS A 66 -8.24 3.49 -0.33
C LYS A 66 -7.50 3.78 0.98
N ALA A 67 -6.70 2.82 1.45
CA ALA A 67 -5.91 2.99 2.67
C ALA A 67 -4.87 4.11 2.55
N LEU A 68 -4.28 4.31 1.36
CA LEU A 68 -3.39 5.44 1.07
C LEU A 68 -4.12 6.77 1.18
N PHE A 69 -5.27 6.91 0.52
CA PHE A 69 -6.04 8.16 0.55
C PHE A 69 -6.46 8.53 1.97
N GLU A 70 -6.97 7.56 2.75
CA GLU A 70 -7.34 7.76 4.15
C GLU A 70 -6.13 8.13 5.04
N ALA A 71 -4.92 7.68 4.69
CA ALA A 71 -3.71 8.08 5.40
C ALA A 71 -3.27 9.50 5.04
N ILE A 72 -3.37 9.88 3.77
CA ILE A 72 -3.08 11.24 3.28
C ILE A 72 -4.07 12.25 3.85
N GLU A 73 -5.37 11.94 3.83
CA GLU A 73 -6.43 12.82 4.39
C GLU A 73 -6.20 13.08 5.88
N ARG A 74 -5.91 12.04 6.67
CA ARG A 74 -5.55 12.21 8.10
C ARG A 74 -4.32 13.10 8.30
N GLU A 75 -3.33 13.00 7.42
CA GLU A 75 -2.16 13.87 7.46
C GLU A 75 -2.50 15.32 7.08
N GLN A 76 -3.43 15.54 6.14
CA GLN A 76 -3.93 16.88 5.80
C GLN A 76 -4.74 17.52 6.93
N GLU A 77 -5.62 16.75 7.58
CA GLU A 77 -6.37 17.20 8.75
C GLU A 77 -5.44 17.63 9.88
N ALA A 78 -4.39 16.84 10.16
CA ALA A 78 -3.40 17.16 11.18
C ALA A 78 -2.58 18.43 10.88
N ARG A 79 -2.44 18.80 9.59
CA ARG A 79 -1.76 20.03 9.15
C ARG A 79 -2.68 21.26 9.13
N GLY A 80 -3.99 21.08 9.36
CA GLY A 80 -4.96 22.17 9.46
C GLY A 80 -5.45 22.74 8.12
N ASN A 81 -5.35 21.99 7.02
CA ASN A 81 -5.69 22.44 5.67
C ASN A 81 -7.01 21.85 5.11
N LEU A 82 -7.91 21.35 5.97
CA LEU A 82 -9.28 20.97 5.58
C LEU A 82 -10.31 21.97 6.09
#